data_AF-A0A421BBG9-F1
#
_entry.id   AF-A0A421BBG9-F1
#
_cell.length_a   1.000
_cell.length_b   1.000
_cell.length_c   1.000
_cell.angle_alpha   90.00
_cell.angle_beta   90.00
_cell.angle_gamma   90.00
#
_symmetry.space_group_name_H-M   'P 1'
#
loop_
_entity.id
_entity.type
_entity.pdbx_description
1 polymer ?
#
loop_
_entity_poly.entity_id
_entity_poly.type
_entity_poly.pdbx_seq_one_letter_code
_entity_poly.pdbx_strand_id
1 'polypeptide(L)'
;MWDLVASRPPASVDEQPALTVGVKDGIGILEWNDGQVAYVPAGGTGADWTEYWIAGLHPADVPPNAHVPLDTVYAAIVEFVSVRTRPACVDWVEAATLLARFE
;
A
#
# COMPACT_ATOMS: atom_id res chain seq x y z
N MET A 1 3.21 -0.51 -9.14
CA MET A 1 2.68 0.09 -7.90
C MET A 1 2.59 1.60 -8.11
N TRP A 2 1.63 2.26 -7.48
CA TRP A 2 1.38 3.70 -7.57
C TRP A 2 0.99 4.24 -6.21
N ASP A 3 1.48 5.44 -5.87
CA ASP A 3 1.10 6.14 -4.65
C ASP A 3 0.12 7.25 -4.95
N LEU A 4 -0.98 7.27 -4.21
CA LEU A 4 -2.02 8.29 -4.25
C LEU A 4 -1.90 9.16 -3.00
N VAL A 5 -1.58 10.44 -3.17
CA VAL A 5 -1.38 11.39 -2.06
C VAL A 5 -2.60 12.31 -1.86
N ALA A 6 -2.84 12.70 -0.61
CA ALA A 6 -4.00 13.51 -0.24
C ALA A 6 -3.93 14.95 -0.76
N SER A 7 -2.72 15.51 -0.87
CA SER A 7 -2.49 16.91 -1.25
C SER A 7 -1.31 17.08 -2.20
N ARG A 8 -1.29 18.19 -2.95
CA ARG A 8 -0.19 18.52 -3.87
C ARG A 8 1.00 19.05 -3.03
N PRO A 9 2.24 18.56 -3.22
CA PRO A 9 3.34 18.86 -2.29
C PRO A 9 3.70 20.35 -2.22
N PRO A 10 4.19 20.80 -1.06
CA PRO A 10 5.55 21.32 -1.04
C PRO A 10 6.54 20.54 -0.14
N ALA A 11 6.11 19.47 0.55
CA ALA A 11 6.97 18.68 1.45
C ALA A 11 7.51 17.42 0.75
N SER A 12 8.68 16.94 1.17
CA SER A 12 9.28 15.68 0.73
C SER A 12 8.24 14.57 0.65
N VAL A 13 8.30 13.79 -0.43
CA VAL A 13 7.32 12.73 -0.75
C VAL A 13 7.12 11.76 0.43
N ASP A 14 8.15 11.60 1.27
CA ASP A 14 8.24 10.62 2.34
C ASP A 14 7.42 10.95 3.60
N GLU A 15 6.92 12.18 3.77
CA GLU A 15 6.23 12.60 5.01
C GLU A 15 4.70 12.70 4.87
N GLN A 16 4.15 12.42 3.69
CA GLN A 16 2.73 12.61 3.42
C GLN A 16 1.95 11.31 3.45
N PRO A 17 0.71 11.32 3.98
CA PRO A 17 -0.15 10.16 3.91
C PRO A 17 -0.42 9.76 2.45
N ALA A 18 -0.22 8.48 2.16
CA ALA A 18 -0.32 7.93 0.82
C ALA A 18 -1.01 6.57 0.84
N LEU A 19 -1.87 6.34 -0.15
CA LEU A 19 -2.39 5.02 -0.47
C LEU A 19 -1.56 4.44 -1.62
N THR A 20 -0.85 3.36 -1.33
CA THR A 20 -0.04 2.60 -2.28
C THR A 20 -0.87 1.46 -2.85
N VAL A 21 -0.97 1.39 -4.18
CA VAL A 21 -1.77 0.38 -4.88
C VAL A 21 -0.97 -0.32 -5.97
N GLY A 22 -1.25 -1.60 -6.19
CA GLY A 22 -0.61 -2.39 -7.26
C GLY A 22 -1.52 -3.48 -7.78
N VAL A 23 -1.20 -3.99 -8.97
CA VAL A 23 -1.85 -5.17 -9.56
C VAL A 23 -0.79 -6.02 -10.24
N LYS A 24 -0.79 -7.33 -9.98
CA LYS A 24 0.05 -8.34 -10.66
C LYS A 24 -0.71 -9.65 -10.71
N ASP A 25 -0.77 -10.25 -11.89
CA ASP A 25 -1.36 -11.59 -12.11
C ASP A 25 -2.78 -11.77 -11.52
N GLY A 26 -3.59 -10.71 -11.53
CA GLY A 26 -4.96 -10.72 -10.98
C GLY A 26 -5.05 -10.53 -9.47
N ILE A 27 -3.94 -10.28 -8.78
CA ILE A 27 -3.87 -9.97 -7.35
C ILE A 27 -3.56 -8.49 -7.17
N GLY A 28 -4.26 -7.86 -6.23
CA GLY A 28 -4.04 -6.47 -5.85
C GLY A 28 -3.01 -6.36 -4.73
N ILE A 29 -2.31 -5.23 -4.68
CA ILE A 29 -1.56 -4.80 -3.49
C ILE A 29 -2.24 -3.58 -2.92
N LEU A 30 -2.30 -3.53 -1.59
CA LEU A 30 -2.75 -2.37 -0.86
C LEU A 30 -1.84 -2.11 0.34
N GLU A 31 -1.36 -0.89 0.47
CA GLU A 31 -0.64 -0.40 1.64
C GLU A 31 -1.05 1.06 1.91
N TRP A 32 -1.14 1.43 3.17
CA TRP A 32 -1.37 2.80 3.61
C TRP A 32 -0.18 3.27 4.41
N ASN A 33 0.41 4.40 4.03
CA ASN A 33 1.42 5.09 4.81
C ASN A 33 0.79 6.36 5.40
N ASP A 34 0.93 6.60 6.70
CA ASP A 34 0.44 7.82 7.36
C ASP A 34 1.49 8.94 7.47
N GLY A 35 2.66 8.73 6.87
CA GLY A 35 3.85 9.58 6.94
C GLY A 35 4.89 9.09 7.96
N GLN A 36 4.56 8.11 8.80
CA GLN A 36 5.48 7.55 9.80
C GLN A 36 5.50 6.02 9.78
N VAL A 37 4.32 5.42 9.63
CA VAL A 37 4.10 3.97 9.73
C VAL A 37 3.34 3.49 8.50
N ALA A 38 3.75 2.33 7.99
CA ALA A 38 3.05 1.62 6.94
C ALA A 38 2.03 0.64 7.54
N TYR A 39 0.90 0.49 6.88
CA TYR A 39 -0.19 -0.39 7.26
C TYR A 39 -0.62 -1.24 6.08
N VAL A 40 -0.91 -2.51 6.35
CA VAL A 40 -1.45 -3.47 5.38
C VAL A 40 -2.83 -3.96 5.80
N PRO A 41 -3.63 -4.54 4.89
CA PRO A 41 -4.92 -5.13 5.23
C PRO A 41 -4.80 -6.28 6.25
N ALA A 42 -5.62 -6.25 7.29
CA ALA A 42 -5.65 -7.27 8.34
C ALA A 42 -6.00 -8.67 7.81
N GLY A 43 -6.85 -8.72 6.77
CA GLY A 43 -7.25 -9.94 6.06
C GLY A 43 -6.49 -10.18 4.76
N GLY A 44 -5.37 -9.49 4.54
CA GLY A 44 -4.56 -9.67 3.34
C GLY A 44 -3.78 -10.99 3.34
N THR A 45 -3.13 -11.26 2.22
CA THR A 45 -2.42 -12.52 1.94
C THR A 45 -0.97 -12.28 1.52
N GLY A 46 -0.20 -13.36 1.39
CA GLY A 46 1.25 -13.31 1.13
C GLY A 46 2.02 -13.24 2.44
N ALA A 47 2.55 -14.37 2.90
CA ALA A 47 3.25 -14.45 4.18
C ALA A 47 4.68 -13.86 4.12
N ASP A 48 5.22 -13.75 2.91
CA ASP A 48 6.61 -13.37 2.68
C ASP A 48 6.71 -12.03 1.96
N TRP A 49 7.84 -11.37 2.18
CA TRP A 49 8.23 -10.22 1.40
C TRP A 49 8.33 -10.57 -0.07
N THR A 50 7.70 -9.76 -0.94
CA THR A 50 7.69 -10.00 -2.39
C THR A 50 8.22 -8.78 -3.13
N GLU A 51 8.98 -8.99 -4.20
CA GLU A 51 9.43 -7.90 -5.07
C GLU A 51 8.44 -7.62 -6.19
N TYR A 52 8.09 -6.34 -6.35
CA TYR A 52 7.24 -5.84 -7.44
C TYR A 52 7.99 -4.80 -8.27
N TRP A 53 7.83 -4.88 -9.59
CA TRP A 53 8.45 -3.93 -10.51
C TRP A 53 7.51 -2.77 -10.81
N ILE A 54 7.86 -1.58 -10.33
CA ILE A 54 7.17 -0.34 -10.62
C ILE A 54 7.42 0.05 -12.06
N ALA A 55 6.35 0.07 -12.87
CA ALA A 55 6.40 0.35 -14.31
C ALA A 55 7.43 -0.51 -15.09
N GLY A 56 7.82 -1.68 -14.56
CA GLY A 56 8.87 -2.52 -15.14
C GLY A 56 10.30 -1.98 -14.99
N LEU A 57 10.52 -0.92 -14.20
CA LEU A 57 11.80 -0.19 -14.13
C LEU A 57 12.50 -0.32 -12.78
N HIS A 58 11.75 -0.22 -11.69
CA HIS A 58 12.31 -0.19 -10.34
C HIS A 58 11.69 -1.28 -9.47
N PRO A 59 12.49 -2.15 -8.84
CA PRO A 59 11.97 -3.08 -7.85
C PRO A 59 11.50 -2.28 -6.62
N ALA A 60 10.42 -2.76 -6.01
CA ALA A 60 9.88 -2.28 -4.75
C ALA A 60 9.49 -3.49 -3.90
N ASP A 61 9.84 -3.41 -2.63
CA ASP A 61 9.54 -4.45 -1.67
C ASP A 61 8.11 -4.28 -1.17
N VAL A 62 7.37 -5.38 -1.19
CA VAL A 62 5.99 -5.46 -0.72
C VAL A 62 5.98 -6.24 0.58
N PRO A 63 5.47 -5.67 1.67
CA PRO A 63 5.43 -6.33 2.96
C PRO A 63 4.45 -7.53 2.94
N PRO A 64 4.63 -8.49 3.87
CA PRO A 64 3.63 -9.52 4.12
C PRO A 64 2.23 -8.94 4.35
N ASN A 65 1.21 -9.71 3.96
CA ASN A 65 -0.22 -9.41 4.05
C ASN A 65 -0.70 -8.22 3.19
N ALA A 66 0.12 -7.69 2.29
CA ALA A 66 -0.31 -6.60 1.41
C ALA A 66 -1.19 -7.06 0.23
N HIS A 67 -1.27 -8.37 -0.06
CA HIS A 67 -2.04 -8.87 -1.19
C HIS A 67 -3.53 -9.00 -0.89
N VAL A 68 -4.38 -8.45 -1.75
CA VAL A 68 -5.84 -8.47 -1.62
C VAL A 68 -6.53 -8.74 -2.96
N PRO A 69 -7.82 -9.13 -2.97
CA PRO A 69 -8.63 -9.15 -4.19
C PRO A 69 -8.66 -7.79 -4.89
N LEU A 70 -8.77 -7.77 -6.22
CA LEU A 70 -8.82 -6.53 -7.01
C LEU A 70 -10.00 -5.63 -6.61
N ASP A 71 -11.14 -6.22 -6.28
CA ASP A 71 -12.33 -5.48 -5.84
C ASP A 71 -12.04 -4.65 -4.57
N THR A 72 -11.21 -5.18 -3.67
CA THR A 72 -10.75 -4.45 -2.48
C THR A 72 -9.88 -3.25 -2.85
N VAL A 73 -8.96 -3.42 -3.81
CA VAL A 73 -8.13 -2.30 -4.31
C VAL A 73 -9.01 -1.21 -4.93
N TYR A 74 -9.97 -1.59 -5.77
CA TYR A 74 -10.86 -0.63 -6.41
C TYR A 74 -11.74 0.11 -5.41
N ALA A 75 -12.29 -0.59 -4.41
CA ALA A 75 -13.06 0.02 -3.33
C ALA A 75 -12.21 1.03 -2.53
N ALA A 76 -10.99 0.64 -2.16
CA ALA A 76 -10.07 1.50 -1.43
C ALA A 76 -9.67 2.76 -2.22
N ILE A 77 -9.42 2.64 -3.53
CA ILE A 77 -9.12 3.78 -4.41
C ILE A 77 -10.32 4.74 -4.46
N VAL A 78 -11.53 4.22 -4.67
CA VAL A 78 -12.76 5.04 -4.76
C VAL A 78 -12.97 5.82 -3.47
N GLU A 79 -12.82 5.16 -2.32
CA GLU A 79 -12.96 5.81 -1.03
C GLU A 79 -11.85 6.84 -0.78
N PHE A 80 -10.59 6.50 -1.04
CA PHE A 80 -9.47 7.41 -0.86
C PHE A 80 -9.62 8.67 -1.70
N VAL A 81 -9.99 8.54 -2.99
CA VAL A 81 -10.18 9.70 -3.86
C VAL A 81 -11.28 10.63 -3.34
N SER A 82 -12.29 10.05 -2.67
CA SER A 82 -13.44 10.77 -2.11
C SER A 82 -13.13 11.46 -0.78
N VAL A 83 -12.43 10.78 0.13
CA VAL A 83 -12.26 11.23 1.54
C VAL A 83 -10.84 11.73 1.83
N ARG A 84 -9.83 11.27 1.06
CA ARG A 84 -8.41 11.62 1.20
C ARG A 84 -7.76 11.18 2.52
N THR A 85 -8.33 10.16 3.15
CA THR A 85 -7.81 9.53 4.37
C THR A 85 -7.67 8.03 4.16
N ARG A 86 -7.09 7.33 5.15
CA ARG A 86 -7.03 5.85 5.15
C ARG A 86 -8.43 5.27 4.88
N PRO A 87 -8.60 4.44 3.82
CA PRO A 87 -9.89 3.85 3.48
C PRO A 87 -10.48 3.01 4.62
N ALA A 88 -11.72 3.25 5.00
CA ALA A 88 -12.43 2.51 6.05
C ALA A 88 -13.07 1.22 5.53
N CYS A 89 -13.18 1.02 4.21
CA CYS A 89 -13.58 -0.26 3.62
C CYS A 89 -12.58 -1.40 3.82
N VAL A 90 -11.44 -1.12 4.45
CA VAL A 90 -10.38 -2.08 4.78
C VAL A 90 -10.05 -1.95 6.26
N ASP A 91 -9.95 -3.08 6.94
CA ASP A 91 -9.35 -3.15 8.27
C ASP A 91 -7.83 -3.19 8.14
N TRP A 92 -7.13 -2.36 8.89
CA TRP A 92 -5.69 -2.16 8.76
C TRP A 92 -4.93 -2.63 9.98
N VAL A 93 -3.77 -3.24 9.76
CA VAL A 93 -2.77 -3.56 10.77
C VAL A 93 -1.43 -2.96 10.36
N GLU A 94 -0.57 -2.70 11.34
CA GLU A 94 0.79 -2.22 11.07
C GLU A 94 1.56 -3.25 10.23
N ALA A 95 2.24 -2.76 9.20
CA ALA A 95 3.05 -3.56 8.31
C ALA A 95 4.36 -3.99 8.99
N ALA A 96 4.92 -5.11 8.54
CA ALA A 96 6.28 -5.46 8.93
C ALA A 96 7.25 -4.38 8.41
N THR A 97 8.21 -3.98 9.24
CA THR A 97 9.23 -3.02 8.81
C THR A 97 10.22 -3.69 7.87
N LEU A 98 10.81 -2.92 6.94
CA LEU A 98 11.78 -3.47 6.00
C LEU A 98 13.01 -4.10 6.70
N LEU A 99 13.38 -3.61 7.89
CA LEU A 99 14.44 -4.21 8.69
C LEU A 99 14.14 -5.67 9.07
N ALA A 100 12.88 -5.98 9.40
CA ALA A 100 12.44 -7.33 9.75
C ALA A 100 12.57 -8.34 8.60
N ARG A 101 12.83 -7.89 7.36
CA ARG A 101 13.12 -8.78 6.23
C ARG A 101 14.51 -9.44 6.33
N PHE A 102 15.45 -8.80 7.03
CA PHE A 102 16.86 -9.20 7.08
C PHE A 102 17.26 -9.88 8.40
N GLU A 103 16.29 -10.09 9.29
CA GLU A 103 16.43 -10.82 10.56
C GLU A 103 16.01 -12.28 10.41
#